data_AF-A0A3M1ZEA7-F1
#
_entry.id   AF-A0A3M1ZEA7-F1
#
_cell.length_a   1.000
_cell.length_b   1.000
_cell.length_c   1.000
_cell.angle_alpha   90.00
_cell.angle_beta   90.00
_cell.angle_gamma   90.00
#
_symmetry.space_group_name_H-M   'P 1'
#
loop_
_entity.id
_entity.type
_entity.pdbx_description
1 polymer ?
#
loop_
_entity_poly.entity_id
_entity_poly.type
_entity_poly.pdbx_seq_one_letter_code
_entity_poly.pdbx_strand_id
1 'polypeptide(L)' 'MLARNEGNIDRIIRLVLGIVLLVVALTSFSTLWWLAIVGAILVVTGLVGFCPLYRLLGIKTCQDCA' A
#
# COMPACT_ATOMS: atom_id res chain seq x y z
N MET A 1 17.47 6.97 -4.60
CA MET A 1 16.47 7.41 -3.61
C MET A 1 15.18 7.67 -4.36
N LEU A 2 14.18 6.79 -4.24
CA LEU A 2 12.83 7.09 -4.74
C LEU A 2 12.28 8.19 -3.82
N ALA A 3 12.04 9.39 -4.36
CA ALA A 3 11.56 10.53 -3.59
C ALA A 3 10.25 10.13 -2.89
N ARG A 4 10.29 10.02 -1.57
CA ARG A 4 9.17 9.48 -0.79
C ARG A 4 8.02 10.48 -0.82
N ASN A 5 6.81 10.00 -1.11
CA ASN A 5 5.63 10.85 -1.35
C ASN A 5 4.46 10.53 -0.41
N GLU A 6 4.62 9.49 0.40
CA GLU A 6 3.63 9.03 1.38
C GLU A 6 4.15 9.26 2.80
N GLY A 7 3.31 9.89 3.63
CA GLY A 7 3.54 10.01 5.07
C GLY A 7 3.54 8.66 5.79
N ASN A 8 4.07 8.66 7.02
CA ASN A 8 4.08 7.45 7.85
C ASN A 8 2.66 6.94 8.14
N ILE A 9 1.67 7.83 8.24
CA ILE A 9 0.27 7.45 8.47
C ILE A 9 -0.29 6.67 7.26
N ASP A 10 -0.17 7.20 6.04
CA ASP A 10 -0.63 6.50 4.81
C ASP A 10 0.04 5.14 4.62
N ARG A 11 1.34 5.08 4.91
CA ARG A 11 2.13 3.83 4.87
C ARG A 11 1.59 2.78 5.84
N ILE A 12 1.31 3.17 7.08
CA ILE A 12 0.74 2.27 8.09
C ILE A 12 -0.64 1.81 7.65
N ILE A 13 -1.51 2.72 7.19
CA ILE A 13 -2.85 2.39 6.73
C ILE A 13 -2.81 1.36 5.60
N ARG A 14 -1.95 1.53 4.59
CA ARG A 14 -1.80 0.59 3.48
C ARG A 14 -1.21 -0.76 3.89
N LEU A 15 -0.23 -0.77 4.78
CA LEU A 15 0.33 -2.01 5.32
C LEU A 15 -0.75 -2.79 6.08
N VAL A 16 -1.47 -2.12 6.97
CA VAL A 16 -2.54 -2.75 7.76
C VAL A 16 -3.65 -3.29 6.84
N LEU A 17 -4.16 -2.47 5.92
CA LEU A 17 -5.18 -2.91 4.95
C LEU A 17 -4.70 -4.07 4.08
N GLY A 18 -3.48 -3.97 3.55
CA GLY A 18 -2.91 -5.00 2.67
C GLY A 18 -2.69 -6.33 3.39
N ILE A 19 -2.23 -6.30 4.66
CA ILE A 19 -2.08 -7.49 5.49
C ILE A 19 -3.45 -8.11 5.80
N VAL A 20 -4.44 -7.31 6.18
CA VAL A 20 -5.81 -7.80 6.43
C VAL A 20 -6.38 -8.48 5.19
N LEU A 21 -6.22 -7.87 4.01
CA LEU A 21 -6.65 -8.43 2.72
C LEU A 21 -5.95 -9.74 2.40
N LEU A 22 -4.65 -9.86 2.66
CA LEU A 22 -3.89 -11.10 2.49
C LEU A 22 -4.38 -12.21 3.43
N VAL A 23 -4.63 -11.90 4.70
CA VAL A 23 -5.17 -12.87 5.66
C VAL A 23 -6.52 -13.38 5.20
N VAL A 24 -7.43 -12.49 4.79
CA VAL A 24 -8.76 -12.85 4.26
C VAL A 24 -8.63 -13.70 2.99
N ALA A 25 -7.70 -13.36 2.10
CA ALA A 25 -7.48 -14.13 0.87
C ALA A 25 -7.00 -15.56 1.18
N LEU A 26 -6.09 -15.73 2.14
CA LEU A 26 -5.58 -17.03 2.55
C LEU A 26 -6.63 -17.89 3.25
N THR A 27 -7.49 -17.29 4.09
CA THR A 27 -8.58 -18.03 4.77
C THR A 27 -9.74 -18.39 3.83
N SER A 28 -9.84 -17.73 2.67
CA SER A 28 -10.94 -17.94 1.73
C SER A 28 -10.66 -19.00 0.66
N PHE A 29 -9.45 -19.60 0.67
CA PHE A 29 -8.94 -20.76 -0.08
C PHE A 29 -9.13 -20.83 -1.62
N SER A 30 -10.18 -20.23 -2.23
CA SER A 30 -10.39 -20.23 -3.69
C SER A 30 -11.24 -19.06 -4.21
N THR A 31 -12.26 -18.60 -3.49
CA THR A 31 -13.19 -17.57 -4.01
C THR A 31 -12.58 -16.17 -4.12
N LEU A 32 -11.59 -15.86 -3.27
CA LEU A 32 -11.06 -14.50 -3.11
C LEU A 32 -9.56 -14.40 -3.41
N TRP A 33 -9.04 -15.28 -4.27
CA TRP A 33 -7.61 -15.26 -4.65
C TRP A 33 -7.14 -13.91 -5.20
N TRP A 34 -8.02 -13.16 -5.87
CA TRP A 34 -7.73 -11.81 -6.37
C TRP A 34 -7.46 -10.79 -5.25
N LEU A 35 -8.01 -10.99 -4.04
CA LEU A 35 -7.69 -10.17 -2.87
C LEU A 35 -6.23 -10.32 -2.44
N ALA A 36 -5.59 -11.46 -2.72
CA ALA A 36 -4.16 -11.64 -2.44
C ALA A 36 -3.32 -10.71 -3.32
N ILE A 37 -3.70 -10.52 -4.59
CA ILE A 37 -3.01 -9.60 -5.51
C ILE A 37 -3.19 -8.16 -5.02
N VAL A 38 -4.41 -7.77 -4.68
CA VAL A 38 -4.72 -6.41 -4.19
C VAL A 38 -3.98 -6.13 -2.87
N GLY A 39 -4.02 -7.08 -1.93
CA GLY A 39 -3.31 -6.99 -0.66
C GLY A 39 -1.80 -6.88 -0.85
N ALA A 40 -1.22 -7.68 -1.74
CA ALA A 40 0.21 -7.61 -2.07
C ALA A 40 0.61 -6.25 -2.66
N ILE A 41 -0.19 -5.69 -3.57
CA ILE A 41 0.07 -4.35 -4.14
C ILE A 41 0.02 -3.28 -3.05
N LEU A 42 -0.94 -3.34 -2.13
CA LEU A 42 -1.04 -2.39 -1.00
C LEU A 42 0.17 -2.49 -0.06
N VAL A 43 0.60 -3.71 0.27
CA VAL A 43 1.78 -3.93 1.11
C VAL A 43 3.05 -3.43 0.42
N VAL A 44 3.26 -3.77 -0.85
CA VAL A 44 4.45 -3.34 -1.61
C VAL A 44 4.49 -1.82 -1.75
N THR A 45 3.37 -1.19 -2.10
CA THR A 45 3.30 0.28 -2.21
C THR A 45 3.55 0.97 -0.87
N GLY A 46 2.98 0.45 0.23
CA GLY A 46 3.29 0.90 1.59
C GLY A 46 4.76 0.71 1.96
N LEU A 47 5.38 -0.43 1.63
CA LEU A 47 6.80 -0.68 1.94
C LEU A 47 7.75 0.27 1.21
N VAL A 48 7.49 0.54 -0.07
CA VAL A 48 8.32 1.46 -0.87
C VAL A 48 8.13 2.92 -0.41
N GLY A 49 7.00 3.26 0.22
CA GLY A 49 6.70 4.63 0.66
C GLY A 49 6.52 5.61 -0.50
N PHE A 50 6.32 5.08 -1.70
CA PHE A 50 6.15 5.85 -2.93
C PHE A 50 4.89 5.37 -3.64
N CYS A 51 3.84 6.20 -3.62
CA CYS A 51 2.67 5.96 -4.46
C CYS A 51 2.92 6.57 -5.83
N PRO A 52 3.03 5.78 -6.91
CA PRO A 52 3.10 6.34 -8.26
C PRO A 52 1.83 7.13 -8.60
N LEU A 53 0.67 6.75 -8.05
CA LEU A 53 -0.59 7.47 -8.26
C LEU A 53 -0.56 8.88 -7.65
N TYR A 54 -0.07 9.03 -6.42
CA TYR A 54 0.06 10.36 -5.80
C TYR A 54 1.08 11.21 -6.54
N ARG A 55 2.15 10.60 -7.07
CA ARG A 55 3.13 11.31 -7.90
C ARG A 55 2.55 11.73 -9.25
N LEU A 56 1.64 10.94 -9.84
CA LEU A 56 0.93 11.29 -11.06
C LEU A 56 -0.09 12.43 -10.83
N LEU A 57 -0.74 12.42 -9.67
CA LEU A 57 -1.70 13.44 -9.24
C LEU A 57 -1.04 14.69 -8.64
N GLY A 58 0.28 14.70 -8.44
CA GLY A 58 1.02 15.80 -7.82
C GLY A 58 0.73 16.00 -6.32
N ILE A 59 0.07 15.04 -5.67
CA ILE A 59 -0.30 15.10 -4.26
C ILE A 59 0.85 14.55 -3.42
N LYS A 60 1.22 15.24 -2.34
CA LYS A 60 2.12 14.72 -1.32
C LYS A 60 1.38 14.67 0.00
N THR A 61 1.29 13.50 0.63
CA THR A 61 0.66 13.39 1.95
C THR A 61 1.65 13.54 3.10
N CYS A 62 2.93 13.67 2.77
CA CYS A 62 3.95 14.12 3.70
C CYS A 62 4.48 15.49 3.32
N GLN A 63 4.67 16.32 4.35
CA GLN A 63 5.28 17.63 4.25
C GLN A 63 6.82 17.53 4.27
N ASP A 64 7.39 16.52 4.96
CA ASP A 64 8.84 16.40 5.25
C ASP A 64 9.46 15.03 4.86
N CYS A 65 8.97 14.37 3.81
CA CYS A 65 9.64 13.16 3.32
C CYS A 65 10.97 13.52 2.62
N ALA A 66 12.09 13.06 3.21
CA ALA A 66 13.44 13.12 2.62
C ALA A 66 13.59 12.27 1.34
#